data_AF-A0AAV6H9C1-F1
#
_entry.id   AF-A0AAV6H9C1-F1
#
_cell.length_a   1.000
_cell.length_b   1.000
_cell.length_c   1.000
_cell.angle_alpha   90.00
_cell.angle_beta   90.00
_cell.angle_gamma   90.00
#
_symmetry.space_group_name_H-M   'P 1'
#
loop_
_entity.id
_entity.type
_entity.pdbx_description
1 polymer ?
#
loop_
_entity_poly.entity_id
_entity_poly.type
_entity_poly.pdbx_seq_one_letter_code
_entity_poly.pdbx_strand_id
1 'polypeptide(L)'
;MLLRVSFGGVQMCIKLPELTFGDFLREVSLKFNIAEDRRLDIKVYDQSNTEVDSEVFEEIVQEFHGPFLISLANEAPGNPQSTSSPCSIASEDTVILNFSLCDPAEEPVAAEGSQPKRPCRINYEAKALIEKILTTKPGGDRVMEEYAKKKSIRDSTRRQLINILTAEMTETHGTSPPRSEHYYDPESGSGYIAWRLKTIQRKAAEERGPAVSKSPKVGGPGHGRTRPFTADRVLTDEEVECAIALLRHTADEETIPEKMKVTFVYRHTMVNDENKSAEVFSVFPRFLDTPGLMEQDFRVMFGEQTANKFLERWPTTFKAGVIKESHGLVPSTDLLDLMRNAETSTEVEKDGNKRAAAS
;
A
#
# COMPACT_ATOMS: atom_id res chain seq x y z
N MET A 1 -27.29 2.84 16.41
CA MET A 1 -26.06 2.16 15.93
C MET A 1 -24.90 3.15 15.80
N LEU A 2 -23.65 2.70 15.92
CA LEU A 2 -22.45 3.54 15.80
C LEU A 2 -21.68 3.15 14.53
N LEU A 3 -21.45 4.09 13.62
CA LEU A 3 -20.75 3.88 12.35
C LEU A 3 -19.48 4.72 12.31
N ARG A 4 -18.39 4.16 11.79
CA ARG A 4 -17.14 4.91 11.57
C ARG A 4 -17.17 5.52 10.19
N VAL A 5 -16.77 6.78 10.08
CA VAL A 5 -16.78 7.53 8.82
C VAL A 5 -15.49 8.33 8.67
N SER A 6 -14.93 8.38 7.47
CA SER A 6 -13.74 9.17 7.12
C SER A 6 -14.07 10.20 6.04
N PHE A 7 -13.66 11.44 6.22
CA PHE A 7 -13.77 12.51 5.23
C PHE A 7 -12.52 13.40 5.29
N GLY A 8 -11.85 13.61 4.15
CA GLY A 8 -10.66 14.47 4.08
C GLY A 8 -9.51 14.04 5.02
N GLY A 9 -9.36 12.74 5.28
CA GLY A 9 -8.36 12.20 6.20
C GLY A 9 -8.76 12.25 7.69
N VAL A 10 -9.90 12.84 8.02
CA VAL A 10 -10.43 12.89 9.40
C VAL A 10 -11.45 11.78 9.60
N GLN A 11 -11.26 10.97 10.66
CA GLN A 11 -12.18 9.89 11.02
C GLN A 11 -13.05 10.27 12.23
N MET A 12 -14.35 10.03 12.15
CA MET A 12 -15.31 10.26 13.23
C MET A 12 -16.30 9.09 13.38
N CYS A 13 -16.90 8.96 14.56
CA CYS A 13 -18.01 8.04 14.80
C CYS A 13 -19.35 8.76 14.73
N ILE A 14 -20.30 8.15 14.02
CA ILE A 14 -21.65 8.64 13.75
C ILE A 14 -22.64 7.75 14.48
N LYS A 15 -23.46 8.34 15.36
CA LYS A 15 -24.49 7.62 16.10
C LYS A 15 -25.83 7.83 15.40
N LEU A 16 -26.39 6.77 14.82
CA LEU A 16 -27.70 6.80 14.18
C LEU A 16 -28.77 6.18 15.07
N PRO A 17 -29.91 6.86 15.31
CA PRO A 17 -31.05 6.27 15.99
C PRO A 17 -31.75 5.22 15.10
N GLU A 18 -31.89 5.50 13.81
CA GLU A 18 -32.48 4.62 12.79
C GLU A 18 -31.48 4.40 11.64
N LEU A 19 -31.46 3.19 11.08
CA LEU A 19 -30.54 2.82 10.01
C LEU A 19 -31.13 3.22 8.66
N THR A 20 -31.05 4.50 8.32
CA THR A 20 -31.42 4.98 6.98
C THR A 20 -30.24 5.72 6.34
N PHE A 21 -30.10 5.58 5.02
CA PHE A 21 -29.05 6.29 4.27
C PHE A 21 -29.23 7.82 4.37
N GLY A 22 -30.48 8.30 4.41
CA GLY A 22 -30.78 9.72 4.57
C GLY A 22 -30.30 10.27 5.91
N ASP A 23 -30.57 9.59 7.02
CA ASP A 23 -30.12 10.01 8.35
C ASP A 23 -28.61 9.95 8.48
N PHE A 24 -27.99 8.93 7.88
CA PHE A 24 -26.54 8.82 7.76
C PHE A 24 -25.94 10.07 7.10
N LEU A 25 -26.39 10.43 5.90
CA LEU A 25 -25.88 11.62 5.20
C LEU A 25 -26.09 12.91 5.99
N ARG A 26 -27.22 13.04 6.72
CA ARG A 26 -27.49 14.23 7.55
C ARG A 26 -26.45 14.36 8.66
N GLU A 27 -26.21 13.27 9.37
CA GLU A 27 -25.29 13.26 10.51
C GLU A 27 -23.83 13.39 10.06
N VAL A 28 -23.48 12.85 8.88
CA VAL A 28 -22.18 13.10 8.21
C VAL A 28 -22.02 14.60 7.93
N SER A 29 -22.99 15.23 7.27
CA SER A 29 -22.91 16.66 6.96
C SER A 29 -22.73 17.51 8.21
N LEU A 30 -23.47 17.19 9.28
CA LEU A 30 -23.43 17.92 10.54
C LEU A 30 -22.09 17.75 11.27
N LYS A 31 -21.54 16.54 11.31
CA LYS A 31 -20.25 16.25 11.99
C LYS A 31 -19.03 16.77 11.24
N PHE A 32 -19.05 16.71 9.92
CA PHE A 32 -17.95 17.18 9.08
C PHE A 32 -18.10 18.63 8.61
N ASN A 33 -19.14 19.34 9.10
CA ASN A 33 -19.45 20.72 8.72
C ASN A 33 -19.57 20.92 7.19
N ILE A 34 -20.19 19.95 6.52
CA ILE A 34 -20.46 20.02 5.07
C ILE A 34 -21.75 20.82 4.89
N ALA A 35 -21.69 21.85 4.05
CA ALA A 35 -22.84 22.71 3.77
C ALA A 35 -24.02 21.90 3.17
N GLU A 36 -25.26 22.24 3.58
CA GLU A 36 -26.44 21.44 3.22
C GLU A 36 -26.72 21.39 1.72
N ASP A 37 -26.32 22.42 0.97
CA ASP A 37 -26.41 22.48 -0.49
C ASP A 37 -25.46 21.50 -1.18
N ARG A 38 -24.35 21.15 -0.54
CA ARG A 38 -23.37 20.15 -1.02
C ARG A 38 -23.72 18.72 -0.65
N ARG A 39 -24.85 18.49 0.04
CA ARG A 39 -25.23 17.17 0.53
C ARG A 39 -25.53 16.18 -0.60
N LEU A 40 -26.00 16.65 -1.75
CA LEU A 40 -26.22 15.83 -2.96
C LEU A 40 -24.90 15.44 -3.65
N ASP A 41 -23.81 16.13 -3.35
CA ASP A 41 -22.48 15.82 -3.90
C ASP A 41 -21.74 14.78 -3.05
N ILE A 42 -22.33 14.35 -1.94
CA ILE A 42 -21.75 13.36 -1.04
C ILE A 42 -21.85 11.97 -1.68
N LYS A 43 -20.68 11.37 -1.92
CA LYS A 43 -20.53 9.96 -2.30
C LYS A 43 -19.99 9.18 -1.11
N VAL A 44 -20.61 8.04 -0.84
CA VAL A 44 -20.26 7.13 0.26
C VAL A 44 -19.59 5.92 -0.34
N TYR A 45 -18.49 5.46 0.23
CA TYR A 45 -17.78 4.27 -0.19
C TYR A 45 -17.53 3.33 0.99
N ASP A 46 -17.50 2.04 0.72
CA ASP A 46 -17.06 1.03 1.69
C ASP A 46 -15.52 0.93 1.75
N GLN A 47 -14.99 -0.01 2.53
CA GLN A 47 -13.53 -0.24 2.61
C GLN A 47 -12.91 -0.77 1.31
N SER A 48 -13.71 -1.36 0.42
CA SER A 48 -13.25 -1.86 -0.87
C SER A 48 -13.19 -0.76 -1.93
N ASN A 49 -13.55 0.47 -1.54
CA ASN A 49 -13.67 1.64 -2.40
C ASN A 49 -14.78 1.46 -3.46
N THR A 50 -15.84 0.75 -3.09
CA THR A 50 -17.07 0.58 -3.85
C THR A 50 -18.09 1.61 -3.37
N GLU A 51 -18.71 2.34 -4.31
CA GLU A 51 -19.75 3.33 -4.00
C GLU A 51 -20.98 2.63 -3.40
N VAL A 52 -21.46 3.16 -2.28
CA VAL A 52 -22.56 2.61 -1.50
C VAL A 52 -23.79 3.49 -1.71
N ASP A 53 -24.78 2.94 -2.39
CA ASP A 53 -26.07 3.59 -2.63
C ASP A 53 -27.07 3.30 -1.51
N SER A 54 -28.19 4.04 -1.51
CA SER A 54 -29.23 3.91 -0.48
C SER A 54 -29.86 2.52 -0.40
N GLU A 55 -29.95 1.80 -1.51
CA GLU A 55 -30.59 0.46 -1.57
C GLU A 55 -29.76 -0.63 -0.89
N VAL A 56 -28.43 -0.48 -0.90
CA VAL A 56 -27.49 -1.49 -0.37
C VAL A 56 -26.91 -1.10 0.99
N PHE A 57 -27.10 0.15 1.42
CA PHE A 57 -26.51 0.68 2.67
C PHE A 57 -26.90 -0.13 3.91
N GLU A 58 -28.18 -0.47 4.07
CA GLU A 58 -28.65 -1.17 5.26
C GLU A 58 -28.08 -2.60 5.36
N GLU A 59 -28.00 -3.30 4.22
CA GLU A 59 -27.41 -4.65 4.13
C GLU A 59 -25.91 -4.61 4.42
N ILE A 60 -25.21 -3.65 3.82
CA ILE A 60 -23.77 -3.47 4.03
C ILE A 60 -23.50 -3.17 5.50
N VAL A 61 -24.25 -2.29 6.16
CA VAL A 61 -24.00 -1.97 7.57
C VAL A 61 -24.25 -3.16 8.51
N GLN A 62 -25.14 -4.09 8.14
CA GLN A 62 -25.38 -5.31 8.91
C GLN A 62 -24.27 -6.35 8.73
N GLU A 63 -23.69 -6.46 7.54
CA GLU A 63 -22.60 -7.40 7.24
C GLU A 63 -21.20 -6.83 7.54
N PHE A 64 -21.09 -5.50 7.57
CA PHE A 64 -19.82 -4.79 7.56
C PHE A 64 -19.66 -3.79 8.71
N HIS A 65 -18.51 -3.86 9.41
CA HIS A 65 -18.20 -3.03 10.58
C HIS A 65 -17.00 -2.07 10.39
N GLY A 66 -16.45 -1.95 9.18
CA GLY A 66 -15.37 -1.01 8.90
C GLY A 66 -15.86 0.41 8.60
N PRO A 67 -14.94 1.36 8.35
CA PRO A 67 -15.31 2.75 8.13
C PRO A 67 -15.85 3.01 6.72
N PHE A 68 -16.87 3.86 6.62
CA PHE A 68 -17.32 4.43 5.36
C PHE A 68 -16.44 5.62 4.97
N LEU A 69 -16.08 5.73 3.70
CA LEU A 69 -15.33 6.86 3.15
C LEU A 69 -16.29 7.83 2.47
N ILE A 70 -16.16 9.11 2.77
CA ILE A 70 -16.96 10.18 2.20
C ILE A 70 -16.09 10.95 1.19
N SER A 71 -16.66 11.24 0.03
CA SER A 71 -16.06 12.11 -0.98
C SER A 71 -17.09 13.12 -1.48
N LEU A 72 -16.67 14.34 -1.77
CA LEU A 72 -17.51 15.33 -2.45
C LEU A 72 -17.21 15.33 -3.95
N ALA A 73 -18.24 15.27 -4.77
CA ALA A 73 -18.13 15.37 -6.22
C ALA A 73 -17.94 16.85 -6.64
N ASN A 74 -16.70 17.37 -6.52
CA ASN A 74 -16.12 18.56 -7.20
C ASN A 74 -15.23 19.41 -6.27
N GLU A 75 -13.99 18.98 -6.00
CA GLU A 75 -12.93 19.93 -5.62
C GLU A 75 -11.67 19.70 -6.45
N ALA A 76 -11.40 20.68 -7.33
CA ALA A 76 -10.06 20.97 -7.83
C ALA A 76 -9.29 21.75 -6.74
N PRO A 77 -7.96 21.57 -6.60
CA PRO A 77 -7.22 22.13 -5.47
C PRO A 77 -6.88 23.60 -5.69
N GLY A 78 -7.23 24.44 -4.71
CA GLY A 78 -6.61 25.76 -4.51
C GLY A 78 -7.60 26.91 -4.33
N ASN A 79 -7.89 27.26 -3.07
CA ASN A 79 -7.55 28.55 -2.43
C ASN A 79 -8.26 28.63 -1.05
N PRO A 80 -7.55 28.81 0.08
CA PRO A 80 -8.21 28.99 1.37
C PRO A 80 -8.64 30.45 1.52
N GLN A 81 -9.94 30.71 1.55
CA GLN A 81 -10.48 32.01 1.95
C GLN A 81 -11.42 31.87 3.15
N SER A 82 -10.84 32.20 4.31
CA SER A 82 -11.40 32.94 5.43
C SER A 82 -12.80 32.61 5.96
N THR A 83 -12.86 32.10 7.19
CA THR A 83 -13.90 32.48 8.17
C THR A 83 -13.26 32.85 9.51
N SER A 84 -13.71 33.98 10.02
CA SER A 84 -13.20 34.87 11.07
C SER A 84 -13.50 34.48 12.53
N SER A 85 -12.64 34.93 13.48
CA SER A 85 -12.92 35.81 14.66
C SER A 85 -11.88 35.61 15.81
N PRO A 86 -11.81 36.43 16.90
CA PRO A 86 -11.00 37.66 16.99
C PRO A 86 -10.03 37.72 18.21
N CYS A 87 -9.23 38.80 18.24
CA CYS A 87 -8.58 39.48 19.40
C CYS A 87 -7.03 39.37 19.58
N SER A 88 -6.36 40.44 19.12
CA SER A 88 -5.41 41.34 19.82
C SER A 88 -4.10 40.80 20.42
N ILE A 89 -2.94 41.27 19.92
CA ILE A 89 -2.15 42.43 20.41
C ILE A 89 -0.90 42.62 19.51
N ALA A 90 -0.50 43.88 19.36
CA ALA A 90 0.45 44.49 18.44
C ALA A 90 1.90 43.96 18.44
N SER A 91 2.62 44.13 17.31
CA SER A 91 3.80 45.01 17.24
C SER A 91 4.36 45.07 15.81
N GLU A 92 4.79 46.26 15.40
CA GLU A 92 5.29 46.66 14.07
C GLU A 92 6.63 46.01 13.71
N ASP A 93 6.84 45.67 12.43
CA ASP A 93 7.65 46.51 11.53
C ASP A 93 7.69 45.94 10.10
N THR A 94 7.55 46.86 9.13
CA THR A 94 7.50 46.59 7.69
C THR A 94 8.87 46.80 7.07
N VAL A 95 9.33 45.87 6.24
CA VAL A 95 10.22 46.21 5.12
C VAL A 95 9.81 45.44 3.86
N ILE A 96 9.27 46.20 2.92
CA ILE A 96 8.99 45.83 1.54
C ILE A 96 10.33 45.71 0.82
N LEU A 97 10.58 44.61 0.12
CA LEU A 97 11.41 44.62 -1.09
C LEU A 97 10.73 43.83 -2.20
N ASN A 98 9.95 44.60 -2.97
CA ASN A 98 9.55 44.30 -4.33
C ASN A 98 10.82 44.36 -5.21
N PHE A 99 11.17 43.26 -5.88
CA PHE A 99 12.06 43.30 -7.03
C PHE A 99 11.34 42.62 -8.20
N SER A 100 10.64 43.47 -8.96
CA SER A 100 10.31 43.21 -10.35
C SER A 100 11.57 43.39 -11.20
N LEU A 101 11.83 42.44 -12.09
CA LEU A 101 12.51 42.71 -13.35
C LEU A 101 11.79 41.92 -14.44
N CYS A 102 10.95 42.63 -15.20
CA CYS A 102 10.49 42.23 -16.52
C CYS A 102 11.65 42.27 -17.51
N ASP A 103 11.69 41.34 -18.46
CA ASP A 103 11.50 41.63 -19.89
C ASP A 103 11.26 40.32 -20.71
N PRO A 104 10.86 40.34 -22.00
CA PRO A 104 9.46 40.29 -22.39
C PRO A 104 9.11 39.17 -23.39
N ALA A 105 7.85 39.24 -23.84
CA ALA A 105 7.08 38.36 -24.70
C ALA A 105 7.72 37.85 -26.01
N GLU A 106 7.41 36.59 -26.34
CA GLU A 106 7.14 36.07 -27.69
C GLU A 106 6.01 35.01 -27.56
N GLU A 107 4.90 35.22 -28.25
CA GLU A 107 3.76 34.30 -28.47
C GLU A 107 3.93 33.60 -29.85
N PRO A 108 3.07 32.66 -30.30
CA PRO A 108 2.56 31.45 -29.67
C PRO A 108 2.78 30.21 -30.58
N VAL A 109 2.90 29.00 -30.02
CA VAL A 109 2.70 27.76 -30.80
C VAL A 109 1.94 26.72 -29.98
N ALA A 110 0.86 26.26 -30.59
CA ALA A 110 -0.17 25.38 -30.06
C ALA A 110 0.36 24.04 -29.52
N ALA A 111 -0.13 23.60 -28.36
CA ALA A 111 -0.22 22.18 -28.02
C ALA A 111 -1.19 21.93 -26.85
N GLU A 112 -2.23 21.17 -27.18
CA GLU A 112 -2.92 20.17 -26.36
C GLU A 112 -3.57 20.59 -25.03
N GLY A 113 -4.90 20.63 -25.11
CA GLY A 113 -5.79 20.70 -23.98
C GLY A 113 -5.54 19.60 -22.93
N SER A 114 -5.57 20.07 -21.70
CA SER A 114 -5.57 19.33 -20.45
C SER A 114 -6.54 18.15 -20.48
N GLN A 115 -6.02 16.93 -20.30
CA GLN A 115 -6.82 15.73 -20.10
C GLN A 115 -7.34 15.64 -18.65
N PRO A 116 -8.64 15.40 -18.42
CA PRO A 116 -9.15 14.94 -17.13
C PRO A 116 -8.66 13.51 -16.82
N LYS A 117 -8.52 13.21 -15.52
CA LYS A 117 -8.01 11.94 -14.96
C LYS A 117 -8.63 10.72 -15.65
N ARG A 118 -7.77 9.88 -16.25
CA ARG A 118 -8.15 8.71 -17.03
C ARG A 118 -8.79 7.62 -16.14
N PRO A 119 -9.92 7.02 -16.57
CA PRO A 119 -10.36 5.70 -16.11
C PRO A 119 -9.26 4.65 -16.31
N CYS A 120 -9.29 3.56 -15.54
CA CYS A 120 -8.37 2.41 -15.64
C CYS A 120 -7.90 2.21 -17.09
N ARG A 121 -6.59 2.32 -17.34
CA ARG A 121 -6.01 2.12 -18.68
C ARG A 121 -6.53 0.80 -19.25
N ILE A 122 -7.53 0.88 -20.13
CA ILE A 122 -7.83 -0.21 -21.05
C ILE A 122 -6.55 -0.37 -21.85
N ASN A 123 -5.81 -1.46 -21.64
CA ASN A 123 -4.66 -1.77 -22.48
C ASN A 123 -5.21 -2.00 -23.89
N TYR A 124 -5.11 -0.98 -24.73
CA TYR A 124 -5.61 -1.00 -26.12
C TYR A 124 -4.94 -2.14 -26.90
N GLU A 125 -3.69 -2.46 -26.54
CA GLU A 125 -2.94 -3.62 -27.01
C GLU A 125 -3.58 -4.96 -26.61
N ALA A 126 -3.99 -5.10 -25.34
CA ALA A 126 -4.66 -6.31 -24.85
C ALA A 126 -6.03 -6.49 -25.52
N LYS A 127 -6.76 -5.38 -25.69
CA LYS A 127 -8.05 -5.38 -26.41
C LYS A 127 -7.88 -5.83 -27.87
N ALA A 128 -6.91 -5.26 -28.58
CA ALA A 128 -6.62 -5.62 -29.97
C ALA A 128 -6.17 -7.08 -30.11
N LEU A 129 -5.35 -7.58 -29.17
CA LEU A 129 -4.92 -8.97 -29.15
C LEU A 129 -6.11 -9.93 -28.95
N ILE A 130 -6.99 -9.65 -27.99
CA ILE A 130 -8.16 -10.48 -27.73
C ILE A 130 -9.12 -10.46 -28.93
N GLU A 131 -9.35 -9.30 -29.53
CA GLU A 131 -10.17 -9.15 -30.74
C GLU A 131 -9.59 -9.93 -31.92
N LYS A 132 -8.27 -9.89 -32.11
CA LYS A 132 -7.57 -10.72 -33.11
C LYS A 132 -7.74 -12.22 -32.84
N ILE A 133 -7.59 -12.67 -31.60
CA ILE A 133 -7.73 -14.10 -31.25
C ILE A 133 -9.18 -14.57 -31.47
N LEU A 134 -10.16 -13.75 -31.06
CA LEU A 134 -11.59 -14.09 -31.21
C LEU A 134 -12.06 -14.10 -32.65
N THR A 135 -11.49 -13.27 -33.53
CA THR A 135 -11.81 -13.29 -34.96
C THR A 135 -11.09 -14.41 -35.72
N THR A 136 -9.98 -14.92 -35.18
CA THR A 136 -9.18 -15.99 -35.82
C THR A 136 -9.65 -17.39 -35.41
N LYS A 137 -10.16 -17.56 -34.18
CA LYS A 137 -10.50 -18.89 -33.63
C LYS A 137 -11.99 -19.22 -33.70
N PRO A 138 -12.34 -20.49 -33.97
CA PRO A 138 -13.73 -20.91 -34.05
C PRO A 138 -14.45 -20.71 -32.72
N GLY A 139 -15.67 -20.18 -32.78
CA GLY A 139 -16.51 -19.91 -31.62
C GLY A 139 -16.27 -18.55 -30.96
N GLY A 140 -15.30 -17.76 -31.43
CA GLY A 140 -15.09 -16.38 -30.96
C GLY A 140 -16.19 -15.41 -31.44
N ASP A 141 -16.78 -15.65 -32.61
CA ASP A 141 -17.89 -14.84 -33.15
C ASP A 141 -19.08 -14.74 -32.18
N ARG A 142 -19.43 -15.86 -31.54
CA ARG A 142 -20.53 -15.92 -30.56
C ARG A 142 -20.25 -15.07 -29.32
N VAL A 143 -18.98 -15.00 -28.90
CA VAL A 143 -18.55 -14.15 -27.79
C VAL A 143 -18.63 -12.68 -28.19
N MET A 144 -18.14 -12.35 -29.39
CA MET A 144 -18.15 -10.99 -29.93
C MET A 144 -19.58 -10.47 -30.13
N GLU A 145 -20.48 -11.29 -30.68
CA GLU A 145 -21.89 -10.94 -30.90
C GLU A 145 -22.65 -10.73 -29.58
N GLU A 146 -22.48 -11.63 -28.60
CA GLU A 146 -23.16 -11.50 -27.31
C GLU A 146 -22.71 -10.24 -26.56
N TYR A 147 -21.40 -9.97 -26.57
CA TYR A 147 -20.84 -8.76 -25.97
C TYR A 147 -21.30 -7.48 -26.70
N ALA A 148 -21.32 -7.49 -28.04
CA ALA A 148 -21.79 -6.36 -28.83
C ALA A 148 -23.23 -5.98 -28.50
N LYS A 149 -24.11 -6.99 -28.32
CA LYS A 149 -25.53 -6.82 -28.04
C LYS A 149 -25.84 -6.37 -26.61
N LYS A 150 -25.18 -6.97 -25.62
CA LYS A 150 -25.55 -6.81 -24.19
C LYS A 150 -24.60 -5.94 -23.39
N LYS A 151 -23.44 -5.58 -23.95
CA LYS A 151 -22.31 -4.97 -23.23
C LYS A 151 -21.86 -5.79 -22.00
N SER A 152 -22.21 -7.07 -21.97
CA SER A 152 -21.94 -8.06 -20.93
C SER A 152 -22.05 -9.46 -21.54
N ILE A 153 -21.40 -10.46 -20.94
CA ILE A 153 -21.40 -11.84 -21.41
C ILE A 153 -21.87 -12.79 -20.30
N ARG A 154 -22.70 -13.78 -20.67
CA ARG A 154 -23.12 -14.86 -19.76
C ARG A 154 -21.97 -15.77 -19.40
N ASP A 155 -22.10 -16.47 -18.28
CA ASP A 155 -21.11 -17.40 -17.75
C ASP A 155 -20.66 -18.47 -18.75
N SER A 156 -21.59 -19.05 -19.50
CA SER A 156 -21.26 -20.05 -20.53
C SER A 156 -20.39 -19.46 -21.66
N THR A 157 -20.72 -18.26 -22.11
CA THR A 157 -19.99 -17.51 -23.15
C THR A 157 -18.63 -17.03 -22.63
N ARG A 158 -18.54 -16.69 -21.34
CA ARG A 158 -17.27 -16.35 -20.68
C ARG A 158 -16.33 -17.55 -20.57
N ARG A 159 -16.86 -18.73 -20.23
CA ARG A 159 -16.07 -19.99 -20.25
C ARG A 159 -15.58 -20.32 -21.66
N GLN A 160 -16.42 -20.08 -22.68
CA GLN A 160 -16.03 -20.25 -24.08
C GLN A 160 -14.88 -19.31 -24.49
N LEU A 161 -14.96 -18.02 -24.11
CA LEU A 161 -13.87 -17.06 -24.29
C LEU A 161 -12.55 -17.54 -23.65
N ILE A 162 -12.61 -17.97 -22.39
CA ILE A 162 -11.43 -18.44 -21.65
C ILE A 162 -10.81 -19.67 -22.34
N ASN A 163 -11.63 -20.62 -22.79
CA ASN A 163 -11.16 -21.82 -23.48
C ASN A 163 -10.46 -21.48 -24.80
N ILE A 164 -11.00 -20.53 -25.58
CA ILE A 164 -10.39 -20.06 -26.83
C ILE A 164 -9.02 -19.43 -26.56
N LEU A 165 -8.93 -18.54 -25.56
CA LEU A 165 -7.66 -17.91 -25.18
C LEU A 165 -6.65 -18.94 -24.67
N THR A 166 -7.10 -19.91 -23.87
CA THR A 166 -6.24 -20.97 -23.33
C THR A 166 -5.72 -21.88 -24.43
N ALA A 167 -6.57 -22.22 -25.41
CA ALA A 167 -6.18 -23.00 -26.58
C ALA A 167 -5.13 -22.26 -27.43
N GLU A 168 -5.33 -20.97 -27.70
CA GLU A 168 -4.34 -20.13 -28.41
C GLU A 168 -3.02 -20.03 -27.65
N MET A 169 -3.06 -19.84 -26.33
CA MET A 169 -1.86 -19.84 -25.49
C MET A 169 -1.16 -21.21 -25.47
N THR A 170 -1.92 -22.30 -25.60
CA THR A 170 -1.37 -23.67 -25.66
C THR A 170 -0.74 -23.95 -27.01
N GLU A 171 -1.35 -23.49 -28.10
CA GLU A 171 -0.87 -23.65 -29.48
C GLU A 171 0.40 -22.80 -29.75
N THR A 172 0.43 -21.56 -29.25
CA THR A 172 1.57 -20.64 -29.41
C THR A 172 2.77 -20.97 -28.53
N HIS A 173 2.55 -21.66 -27.40
CA HIS A 173 3.60 -21.91 -26.41
C HIS A 173 3.83 -23.40 -26.07
N GLY A 174 3.11 -24.32 -26.69
CA GLY A 174 3.56 -25.66 -27.06
C GLY A 174 3.97 -26.66 -25.98
N THR A 175 3.65 -26.51 -24.69
CA THR A 175 3.99 -27.53 -23.68
C THR A 175 2.97 -27.62 -22.56
N SER A 176 2.16 -28.69 -22.55
CA SER A 176 1.54 -29.18 -21.31
C SER A 176 2.62 -29.88 -20.46
N PRO A 177 2.59 -29.76 -19.12
CA PRO A 177 3.58 -30.42 -18.27
C PRO A 177 3.44 -31.95 -18.35
N PRO A 178 4.56 -32.70 -18.30
CA PRO A 178 4.52 -34.16 -18.18
C PRO A 178 3.78 -34.56 -16.90
N ARG A 179 3.03 -35.68 -16.96
CA ARG A 179 2.11 -36.19 -15.93
C ARG A 179 2.72 -36.44 -14.53
N SER A 180 4.02 -36.23 -14.34
CA SER A 180 4.72 -36.43 -13.06
C SER A 180 5.02 -35.15 -12.28
N GLU A 181 4.72 -33.96 -12.82
CA GLU A 181 4.89 -32.69 -12.10
C GLU A 181 3.54 -32.15 -11.61
N HIS A 182 3.46 -31.84 -10.32
CA HIS A 182 2.28 -31.22 -9.72
C HIS A 182 1.95 -29.90 -10.44
N TYR A 183 0.68 -29.70 -10.79
CA TYR A 183 0.21 -28.49 -11.45
C TYR A 183 0.50 -27.23 -10.59
N TYR A 184 0.33 -27.37 -9.28
CA TYR A 184 0.77 -26.43 -8.24
C TYR A 184 0.84 -27.18 -6.91
N ASP A 185 1.94 -27.00 -6.19
CA ASP A 185 2.12 -27.50 -4.82
C ASP A 185 2.06 -26.30 -3.84
N PRO A 186 1.03 -26.22 -2.98
CA PRO A 186 0.88 -25.11 -2.04
C PRO A 186 1.90 -25.13 -0.90
N GLU A 187 2.51 -26.28 -0.57
CA GLU A 187 3.49 -26.37 0.53
C GLU A 187 4.85 -25.80 0.11
N SER A 188 5.32 -26.18 -1.08
CA SER A 188 6.58 -25.65 -1.63
C SER A 188 6.42 -24.36 -2.45
N GLY A 189 5.19 -23.99 -2.80
CA GLY A 189 4.91 -22.90 -3.74
C GLY A 189 5.46 -23.17 -5.15
N SER A 190 5.67 -24.45 -5.50
CA SER A 190 6.29 -24.89 -6.74
C SER A 190 5.28 -25.59 -7.67
N GLY A 191 5.73 -26.06 -8.84
CA GLY A 191 4.88 -26.69 -9.85
C GLY A 191 4.72 -25.88 -11.12
N TYR A 192 3.95 -26.42 -12.06
CA TYR A 192 3.83 -25.88 -13.42
C TYR A 192 3.33 -24.43 -13.45
N ILE A 193 2.34 -24.06 -12.63
CA ILE A 193 1.84 -22.67 -12.56
C ILE A 193 2.96 -21.72 -12.13
N ALA A 194 3.72 -22.07 -11.09
CA ALA A 194 4.81 -21.24 -10.58
C ALA A 194 5.93 -21.08 -11.62
N TRP A 195 6.29 -22.17 -12.32
CA TRP A 195 7.27 -22.15 -13.40
C TRP A 195 6.80 -21.33 -14.62
N ARG A 196 5.53 -21.46 -15.01
CA ARG A 196 4.94 -20.71 -16.13
C ARG A 196 4.89 -19.22 -15.83
N LEU A 197 4.44 -18.82 -14.64
CA LEU A 197 4.41 -17.42 -14.21
C LEU A 197 5.82 -16.81 -14.28
N LYS A 198 6.83 -17.53 -13.77
CA LYS A 198 8.23 -17.11 -13.82
C LYS A 198 8.76 -16.98 -15.25
N THR A 199 8.38 -17.90 -16.13
CA THR A 199 8.83 -17.90 -17.53
C THR A 199 8.15 -16.82 -18.36
N ILE A 200 6.86 -16.57 -18.15
CA ILE A 200 6.12 -15.48 -18.79
C ILE A 200 6.69 -14.13 -18.34
N GLN A 201 6.94 -13.93 -17.05
CA GLN A 201 7.56 -12.71 -16.53
C GLN A 201 8.96 -12.48 -17.11
N ARG A 202 9.78 -13.53 -17.24
CA ARG A 202 11.10 -13.45 -17.87
C ARG A 202 11.01 -13.07 -19.34
N LYS A 203 10.14 -13.72 -20.12
CA LYS A 203 9.93 -13.38 -21.54
C LYS A 203 9.40 -11.94 -21.70
N ALA A 204 8.48 -11.52 -20.84
CA ALA A 204 7.97 -10.14 -20.84
C ALA A 204 9.05 -9.11 -20.47
N ALA A 205 10.05 -9.50 -19.68
CA ALA A 205 11.21 -8.68 -19.36
C ALA A 205 12.25 -8.66 -20.49
N GLU A 206 12.46 -9.79 -21.17
CA GLU A 206 13.33 -9.91 -22.35
C GLU A 206 12.79 -9.10 -23.55
N GLU A 207 11.47 -9.09 -23.75
CA GLU A 207 10.80 -8.24 -24.77
C GLU A 207 10.88 -6.74 -24.45
N ARG A 208 11.16 -6.35 -23.20
CA ARG A 208 11.36 -4.95 -22.79
C ARG A 208 12.79 -4.43 -22.97
N GLY A 209 13.70 -5.26 -23.48
CA GLY A 209 15.10 -4.89 -23.76
C GLY A 209 15.97 -4.74 -22.50
N PRO A 210 17.31 -4.80 -22.62
CA PRO A 210 18.21 -4.82 -21.48
C PRO A 210 18.45 -3.39 -20.96
N ALA A 211 17.89 -3.06 -19.80
CA ALA A 211 18.50 -2.05 -18.93
C ALA A 211 19.74 -2.68 -18.28
N VAL A 212 20.91 -2.32 -18.81
CA VAL A 212 22.20 -2.68 -18.20
C VAL A 212 22.31 -2.00 -16.84
N SER A 213 22.37 -2.80 -15.77
CA SER A 213 23.25 -2.52 -14.65
C SER A 213 23.68 -3.84 -14.02
N LYS A 214 24.92 -4.25 -14.33
CA LYS A 214 25.66 -5.20 -13.51
C LYS A 214 26.12 -4.43 -12.27
N SER A 215 25.48 -4.65 -11.13
CA SER A 215 26.08 -4.36 -9.82
C SER A 215 26.37 -5.68 -9.08
N PRO A 216 27.44 -5.73 -8.28
CA PRO A 216 27.76 -6.92 -7.48
C PRO A 216 26.64 -7.21 -6.49
N LYS A 217 26.28 -8.50 -6.36
CA LYS A 217 25.31 -9.00 -5.38
C LYS A 217 25.86 -8.85 -3.96
N VAL A 218 25.58 -7.73 -3.32
CA VAL A 218 25.47 -7.59 -1.87
C VAL A 218 24.28 -6.64 -1.64
N GLY A 219 23.16 -7.18 -1.17
CA GLY A 219 21.97 -6.37 -0.92
C GLY A 219 20.72 -7.22 -0.82
N GLY A 220 20.15 -7.28 0.39
CA GLY A 220 18.85 -7.92 0.63
C GLY A 220 17.69 -7.21 -0.08
N PRO A 221 16.44 -7.68 0.12
CA PRO A 221 15.27 -7.30 -0.69
C PRO A 221 14.86 -5.81 -0.72
N GLY A 222 15.62 -4.92 -0.07
CA GLY A 222 15.39 -3.48 0.00
C GLY A 222 16.17 -2.63 -1.01
N HIS A 223 17.20 -3.16 -1.68
CA HIS A 223 17.99 -2.38 -2.65
C HIS A 223 17.17 -2.10 -3.93
N GLY A 224 16.40 -1.01 -3.94
CA GLY A 224 15.75 -0.45 -5.12
C GLY A 224 14.22 -0.54 -5.17
N ARG A 225 13.54 -1.01 -4.12
CA ARG A 225 12.08 -0.79 -3.99
C ARG A 225 11.83 0.43 -3.12
N THR A 226 11.96 1.62 -3.70
CA THR A 226 11.15 2.76 -3.26
C THR A 226 9.69 2.45 -3.62
N ARG A 227 9.04 1.57 -2.84
CA ARG A 227 7.59 1.69 -2.69
C ARG A 227 7.40 3.04 -2.01
N PRO A 228 6.71 4.00 -2.62
CA PRO A 228 6.37 5.22 -1.92
C PRO A 228 5.53 4.77 -0.72
N PHE A 229 6.11 4.89 0.48
CA PHE A 229 5.29 4.94 1.67
C PHE A 229 4.48 6.23 1.54
N THR A 230 3.20 6.10 1.22
CA THR A 230 2.25 7.21 1.36
C THR A 230 2.00 7.36 2.85
N ALA A 231 2.91 8.07 3.53
CA ALA A 231 2.54 8.72 4.76
C ALA A 231 1.33 9.60 4.43
N ASP A 232 0.21 9.40 5.14
CA ASP A 232 -1.01 10.20 4.95
C ASP A 232 -0.74 11.72 5.17
N ARG A 233 0.40 12.03 5.79
CA ARG A 233 0.98 13.35 5.95
C ARG A 233 2.50 13.23 5.96
N VAL A 234 3.18 13.88 5.00
CA VAL A 234 4.63 14.07 5.05
C VAL A 234 4.89 15.19 6.05
N LEU A 235 5.61 14.90 7.13
CA LEU A 235 6.02 15.92 8.10
C LEU A 235 7.00 16.89 7.45
N THR A 236 6.93 18.17 7.84
CA THR A 236 8.00 19.13 7.50
C THR A 236 9.27 18.83 8.30
N ASP A 237 10.42 19.30 7.83
CA ASP A 237 11.70 19.11 8.54
C ASP A 237 11.63 19.67 9.97
N GLU A 238 10.92 20.79 10.17
CA GLU A 238 10.69 21.41 11.48
C GLU A 238 9.88 20.51 12.42
N GLU A 239 8.83 19.85 11.90
CA GLU A 239 8.00 18.92 12.66
C GLU A 239 8.78 17.65 13.05
N VAL A 240 9.66 17.17 12.17
CA VAL A 240 10.54 16.04 12.43
C VAL A 240 11.54 16.37 13.53
N GLU A 241 12.23 17.51 13.43
CA GLU A 241 13.17 17.98 14.45
C GLU A 241 12.48 18.17 15.81
N CYS A 242 11.27 18.74 15.83
CA CYS A 242 10.49 18.86 17.06
C CYS A 242 10.13 17.49 17.66
N ALA A 243 9.75 16.51 16.83
CA ALA A 243 9.44 15.16 17.30
C ALA A 243 10.69 14.45 17.85
N ILE A 244 11.85 14.60 17.20
CA ILE A 244 13.13 14.05 17.66
C ILE A 244 13.54 14.69 18.99
N ALA A 245 13.45 16.02 19.10
CA ALA A 245 13.74 16.75 20.33
C ALA A 245 12.84 16.30 21.49
N LEU A 246 11.55 16.07 21.23
CA LEU A 246 10.61 15.53 22.21
C LEU A 246 10.99 14.10 22.63
N LEU A 247 11.32 13.23 21.68
CA LEU A 247 11.69 11.83 21.93
C LEU A 247 12.92 11.68 22.82
N ARG A 248 13.83 12.65 22.82
CA ARG A 248 15.02 12.65 23.70
C ARG A 248 14.68 12.74 25.19
N HIS A 249 13.56 13.39 25.54
CA HIS A 249 13.24 13.75 26.92
C HIS A 249 11.93 13.16 27.42
N THR A 250 11.00 12.80 26.53
CA THR A 250 9.72 12.21 26.93
C THR A 250 9.91 10.82 27.53
N ALA A 251 9.18 10.53 28.60
CA ALA A 251 9.07 9.20 29.22
C ALA A 251 7.65 8.64 29.09
N ASP A 252 6.79 9.30 28.31
CA ASP A 252 5.41 8.88 28.12
C ASP A 252 5.34 7.72 27.11
N GLU A 253 4.97 6.54 27.61
CA GLU A 253 4.91 5.29 26.86
C GLU A 253 3.87 5.31 25.74
N GLU A 254 2.86 6.20 25.78
CA GLU A 254 1.89 6.36 24.69
C GLU A 254 2.41 7.31 23.59
N THR A 255 3.06 8.42 23.98
CA THR A 255 3.62 9.39 23.03
C THR A 255 4.81 8.84 22.24
N ILE A 256 5.66 8.00 22.88
CA ILE A 256 6.85 7.43 22.22
C ILE A 256 6.50 6.68 20.93
N PRO A 257 5.63 5.64 20.92
CA PRO A 257 5.31 4.90 19.71
C PRO A 257 4.66 5.78 18.64
N GLU A 258 3.80 6.74 19.02
CA GLU A 258 3.18 7.68 18.08
C GLU A 258 4.24 8.55 17.39
N LYS A 259 5.14 9.18 18.15
CA LYS A 259 6.21 10.01 17.61
C LYS A 259 7.23 9.21 16.82
N MET A 260 7.54 7.99 17.26
CA MET A 260 8.37 7.05 16.51
C MET A 260 7.72 6.64 15.19
N LYS A 261 6.40 6.51 15.13
CA LYS A 261 5.66 6.12 13.93
C LYS A 261 5.64 7.25 12.89
N VAL A 262 5.38 8.48 13.30
CA VAL A 262 5.31 9.62 12.37
C VAL A 262 6.69 10.02 11.82
N THR A 263 7.76 9.76 12.57
CA THR A 263 9.15 9.98 12.14
C THR A 263 9.74 8.82 11.30
N PHE A 264 8.94 7.79 11.01
CA PHE A 264 9.39 6.61 10.28
C PHE A 264 10.07 6.94 8.95
N VAL A 265 9.51 7.85 8.14
CA VAL A 265 10.07 8.16 6.82
C VAL A 265 11.47 8.74 6.92
N TYR A 266 11.68 9.72 7.80
CA TYR A 266 12.99 10.33 8.06
C TYR A 266 13.99 9.31 8.59
N ARG A 267 13.56 8.47 9.53
CA ARG A 267 14.42 7.42 10.05
C ARG A 267 14.77 6.38 8.99
N HIS A 268 13.81 5.99 8.16
CA HIS A 268 14.02 5.00 7.11
C HIS A 268 14.98 5.51 6.03
N THR A 269 14.92 6.80 5.67
CA THR A 269 15.92 7.39 4.77
C THR A 269 17.30 7.41 5.41
N MET A 270 17.40 7.73 6.71
CA MET A 270 18.64 7.72 7.47
C MET A 270 19.28 6.32 7.61
N VAL A 271 18.48 5.27 7.83
CA VAL A 271 18.97 3.87 7.92
C VAL A 271 19.58 3.39 6.60
N ASN A 272 19.05 3.86 5.47
CA ASN A 272 19.56 3.51 4.15
C ASN A 272 20.69 4.44 3.66
N ASP A 273 21.04 5.47 4.42
CA ASP A 273 22.18 6.35 4.15
C ASP A 273 23.44 5.76 4.80
N GLU A 274 24.41 5.36 3.98
CA GLU A 274 25.66 4.73 4.44
C GLU A 274 26.41 5.60 5.46
N ASN A 275 26.35 6.93 5.33
CA ASN A 275 27.07 7.85 6.20
C ASN A 275 26.32 8.14 7.50
N LYS A 276 24.98 7.99 7.52
CA LYS A 276 24.14 8.35 8.68
C LYS A 276 23.57 7.15 9.43
N SER A 277 23.57 5.97 8.83
CA SER A 277 23.00 4.75 9.41
C SER A 277 23.56 4.42 10.80
N ALA A 278 24.84 4.69 11.04
CA ALA A 278 25.49 4.49 12.34
C ALA A 278 24.94 5.40 13.45
N GLU A 279 24.38 6.56 13.10
CA GLU A 279 23.87 7.55 14.07
C GLU A 279 22.42 7.28 14.46
N VAL A 280 21.74 6.29 13.86
CA VAL A 280 20.28 6.10 14.01
C VAL A 280 19.86 5.91 15.46
N PHE A 281 20.60 5.13 16.23
CA PHE A 281 20.32 4.89 17.64
C PHE A 281 20.68 6.09 18.53
N SER A 282 21.52 7.01 18.04
CA SER A 282 21.84 8.25 18.74
C SER A 282 20.77 9.33 18.52
N VAL A 283 20.19 9.37 17.31
CA VAL A 283 19.08 10.27 16.97
C VAL A 283 17.76 9.76 17.55
N PHE A 284 17.54 8.44 17.52
CA PHE A 284 16.35 7.77 18.05
C PHE A 284 16.71 6.83 19.21
N PRO A 285 17.05 7.37 20.40
CA PRO A 285 17.49 6.57 21.54
C PRO A 285 16.42 5.62 22.07
N ARG A 286 15.13 5.89 21.81
CA ARG A 286 14.01 5.08 22.30
C ARG A 286 13.98 3.65 21.78
N PHE A 287 14.71 3.33 20.71
CA PHE A 287 14.88 1.93 20.30
C PHE A 287 15.59 1.06 21.34
N LEU A 288 16.40 1.66 22.20
CA LEU A 288 17.22 0.93 23.16
C LEU A 288 16.46 0.62 24.45
N ASP A 289 15.45 1.41 24.78
CA ASP A 289 14.70 1.31 26.05
C ASP A 289 13.23 0.91 25.86
N THR A 290 12.65 1.11 24.67
CA THR A 290 11.23 0.89 24.41
C THR A 290 11.04 -0.33 23.50
N PRO A 291 10.49 -1.45 24.02
CA PRO A 291 10.28 -2.66 23.22
C PRO A 291 9.21 -2.45 22.14
N GLY A 292 9.28 -3.24 21.07
CA GLY A 292 8.27 -3.26 20.01
C GLY A 292 8.40 -2.19 18.92
N LEU A 293 9.28 -1.19 19.07
CA LEU A 293 9.45 -0.13 18.07
C LEU A 293 10.02 -0.63 16.73
N MET A 294 10.89 -1.63 16.75
CA MET A 294 11.39 -2.26 15.53
C MET A 294 10.27 -3.01 14.78
N GLU A 295 9.38 -3.67 15.53
CA GLU A 295 8.21 -4.34 14.94
C GLU A 295 7.22 -3.32 14.39
N GLN A 296 7.01 -2.20 15.09
CA GLN A 296 6.22 -1.08 14.60
C GLN A 296 6.71 -0.60 13.24
N ASP A 297 8.02 -0.33 13.10
CA ASP A 297 8.61 0.11 11.83
C ASP A 297 8.46 -0.95 10.74
N PHE A 298 8.62 -2.23 11.08
CA PHE A 298 8.38 -3.33 10.14
C PHE A 298 6.92 -3.34 9.66
N ARG A 299 5.96 -3.15 10.58
CA ARG A 299 4.53 -3.09 10.28
C ARG A 299 4.16 -1.88 9.43
N VAL A 300 4.80 -0.73 9.69
CA VAL A 300 4.65 0.48 8.87
C VAL A 300 5.18 0.24 7.45
N MET A 301 6.33 -0.43 7.33
CA MET A 301 6.98 -0.69 6.04
C MET A 301 6.24 -1.72 5.18
N PHE A 302 5.79 -2.83 5.79
CA PHE A 302 5.28 -4.00 5.06
C PHE A 302 3.77 -4.23 5.22
N GLY A 303 3.12 -3.50 6.13
CA GLY A 303 1.72 -3.67 6.49
C GLY A 303 1.49 -4.80 7.51
N GLU A 304 0.33 -4.73 8.17
CA GLU A 304 -0.11 -5.63 9.23
C GLU A 304 -0.11 -7.12 8.83
N GLN A 305 -0.69 -7.44 7.67
CA GLN A 305 -0.78 -8.82 7.20
C GLN A 305 0.61 -9.44 6.96
N THR A 306 1.54 -8.67 6.42
CA THR A 306 2.90 -9.14 6.13
C THR A 306 3.70 -9.30 7.42
N ALA A 307 3.58 -8.33 8.34
CA ALA A 307 4.19 -8.39 9.66
C ALA A 307 3.74 -9.63 10.44
N ASN A 308 2.44 -9.88 10.50
CA ASN A 308 1.89 -11.04 11.22
C ASN A 308 2.40 -12.36 10.61
N LYS A 309 2.35 -12.51 9.29
CA LYS A 309 2.87 -13.71 8.59
C LYS A 309 4.37 -13.91 8.82
N PHE A 310 5.15 -12.83 8.87
CA PHE A 310 6.58 -12.89 9.15
C PHE A 310 6.84 -13.41 10.56
N LEU A 311 6.12 -12.87 11.56
CA LEU A 311 6.25 -13.30 12.96
C LEU A 311 5.80 -14.75 13.17
N GLU A 312 4.69 -15.17 12.54
CA GLU A 312 4.22 -16.57 12.56
C GLU A 312 5.29 -17.54 12.04
N ARG A 313 6.01 -17.14 10.99
CA ARG A 313 7.07 -17.95 10.37
C ARG A 313 8.46 -17.67 10.93
N TRP A 314 8.59 -16.76 11.90
CA TRP A 314 9.88 -16.35 12.43
C TRP A 314 10.65 -17.53 13.04
N PRO A 315 10.10 -18.31 13.99
CA PRO A 315 10.84 -19.40 14.63
C PRO A 315 11.22 -20.53 13.66
N THR A 316 10.37 -20.81 12.68
CA THR A 316 10.47 -22.00 11.82
C THR A 316 11.22 -21.75 10.52
N THR A 317 11.03 -20.58 9.89
CA THR A 317 11.49 -20.31 8.52
C THR A 317 12.61 -19.29 8.48
N PHE A 318 12.50 -18.21 9.26
CA PHE A 318 13.39 -17.05 9.10
C PHE A 318 14.53 -17.01 10.11
N LYS A 319 14.30 -17.38 11.37
CA LYS A 319 15.28 -17.26 12.47
C LYS A 319 16.60 -17.93 12.14
N ALA A 320 16.58 -19.18 11.68
CA ALA A 320 17.80 -19.91 11.34
C ALA A 320 18.56 -19.27 10.16
N GLY A 321 17.84 -18.74 9.17
CA GLY A 321 18.42 -18.01 8.05
C GLY A 321 19.08 -16.70 8.49
N VAL A 322 18.41 -15.93 9.35
CA VAL A 322 18.94 -14.66 9.87
C VAL A 322 20.21 -14.91 10.71
N ILE A 323 20.19 -15.89 11.63
CA ILE A 323 21.37 -16.25 12.43
C ILE A 323 22.54 -16.62 11.50
N LYS A 324 22.28 -17.45 10.48
CA LYS A 324 23.30 -17.85 9.51
C LYS A 324 23.89 -16.66 8.75
N GLU A 325 23.07 -15.70 8.32
CA GLU A 325 23.55 -14.48 7.67
C GLU A 325 24.32 -13.57 8.64
N SER A 326 23.93 -13.52 9.92
CA SER A 326 24.65 -12.76 10.95
C SER A 326 26.09 -13.24 11.16
N HIS A 327 26.37 -14.53 10.99
CA HIS A 327 27.75 -15.08 11.02
C HIS A 327 28.64 -14.53 9.89
N GLY A 328 28.05 -13.96 8.82
CA GLY A 328 28.79 -13.33 7.73
C GLY A 328 29.16 -11.85 7.97
N LEU A 329 28.67 -11.25 9.06
CA LEU A 329 28.96 -9.86 9.41
C LEU A 329 30.29 -9.73 10.15
N VAL A 330 30.85 -8.52 10.20
CA VAL A 330 32.05 -8.23 11.00
C VAL A 330 31.75 -8.50 12.48
N PRO A 331 32.47 -9.42 13.14
CA PRO A 331 32.18 -9.75 14.53
C PRO A 331 32.41 -8.56 15.47
N SER A 332 31.41 -8.24 16.27
CA SER A 332 31.51 -7.38 17.46
C SER A 332 31.09 -8.17 18.70
N THR A 333 31.52 -7.75 19.89
CA THR A 333 31.11 -8.38 21.16
C THR A 333 29.59 -8.43 21.30
N ASP A 334 28.91 -7.32 21.00
CA ASP A 334 27.45 -7.23 21.11
C ASP A 334 26.75 -8.18 20.12
N LEU A 335 27.26 -8.27 18.89
CA LEU A 335 26.72 -9.18 17.87
C LEU A 335 26.88 -10.64 18.29
N LEU A 336 28.05 -11.02 18.82
CA LEU A 336 28.32 -12.38 19.27
C LEU A 336 27.42 -12.79 20.44
N ASP A 337 27.17 -11.88 21.39
CA ASP A 337 26.25 -12.15 22.51
C ASP A 337 24.80 -12.26 22.04
N LEU A 338 24.35 -11.40 21.11
CA LEU A 338 23.02 -11.49 20.49
C LEU A 338 22.83 -12.81 19.75
N MET A 339 23.81 -13.24 18.95
CA MET A 339 23.75 -14.50 18.22
C MET A 339 23.71 -15.71 19.16
N ARG A 340 24.54 -15.71 20.20
CA ARG A 340 24.52 -16.76 21.23
C ARG A 340 23.14 -16.88 21.88
N ASN A 341 22.54 -15.77 22.28
CA ASN A 341 21.20 -15.74 22.89
C ASN A 341 20.11 -16.23 21.93
N ALA A 342 20.21 -15.88 20.65
CA ALA A 342 19.28 -16.33 19.62
C ALA A 342 19.37 -17.85 19.38
N GLU A 343 20.59 -18.41 19.41
CA GLU A 343 20.89 -19.83 19.22
C GLU A 343 20.46 -20.66 20.44
N THR A 344 20.75 -20.24 21.67
CA THR A 344 20.34 -20.96 22.90
C THR A 344 18.83 -21.03 23.07
N SER A 345 18.09 -20.07 22.53
CA SER A 345 16.62 -20.08 22.54
C SER A 345 16.01 -21.17 21.64
N THR A 346 16.82 -21.93 20.88
CA THR A 346 16.35 -23.06 20.06
C THR A 346 16.39 -24.42 20.76
N GLU A 347 17.10 -24.53 21.89
CA GLU A 347 17.28 -25.80 22.61
C GLU A 347 16.10 -26.12 23.55
N VAL A 348 15.42 -25.11 24.09
CA VAL A 348 14.32 -25.30 25.06
C VAL A 348 13.04 -25.84 24.42
N GLU A 349 12.72 -25.49 23.17
CA GLU A 349 11.53 -26.01 22.48
C GLU A 349 11.67 -27.47 22.00
N LYS A 350 12.89 -27.93 21.71
CA LYS A 350 13.11 -29.31 21.27
C LYS A 350 12.97 -30.34 22.39
N ASP A 351 13.19 -29.93 23.65
CA ASP A 351 13.12 -30.84 24.80
C ASP A 351 11.70 -30.97 25.38
N GLY A 352 10.86 -29.93 25.21
CA GLY A 352 9.43 -30.00 25.53
C GLY A 352 8.65 -30.99 24.66
N ASN A 353 9.03 -31.12 23.38
CA ASN A 353 8.35 -32.03 22.44
C ASN A 353 8.80 -33.50 22.57
N LYS A 354 9.89 -33.78 23.31
CA LYS A 354 10.32 -35.16 23.61
C LYS A 354 9.66 -35.73 24.87
N ARG A 355 9.26 -34.88 25.83
CA ARG A 355 8.55 -35.33 27.04
C ARG A 355 7.06 -35.64 26.81
N ALA A 356 6.43 -35.01 25.82
CA ALA A 356 5.03 -35.29 25.47
C ALA A 356 4.81 -36.59 24.67
N ALA A 357 5.87 -37.16 24.09
CA ALA A 357 5.80 -38.42 23.34
C ALA A 357 6.14 -39.67 24.19
N ALA A 358 6.43 -39.48 25.48
CA ALA A 358 6.84 -40.55 26.40
C ALA A 358 5.99 -40.63 27.68
N SER A 359 4.80 -40.03 27.70
CA SER A 359 3.88 -40.10 28.84
C SER A 359 2.47 -40.54 28.47
#